data_AF-A0AA42HPU9-F1
#
_entry.id   AF-A0AA42HPU9-F1
#
_cell.length_a   1.000
_cell.length_b   1.000
_cell.length_c   1.000
_cell.angle_alpha   90.00
_cell.angle_beta   90.00
_cell.angle_gamma   90.00
#
_symmetry.space_group_name_H-M   'P 1'
#
loop_
_entity.id
_entity.type
_entity.pdbx_description
1 polymer ?
#
loop_
_entity_poly.entity_id
_entity_poly.type
_entity_poly.pdbx_seq_one_letter_code
_entity_poly.pdbx_strand_id
1 'polypeptide(L)'
;MSPLRYLQAYPPQLQDQVRQLIEQDRLGEYLERRYPGRHDVQSDKALYSYAMDLKQQYMRTAPAVDKVLYDNKLDVVQRALGLNTAISRVQGGKLKAKKEIRVASLFKEAAPEFLQMIVVHELAHLKERDHNKSFYQLCEHMLPGYHQLEFDLRVYLTWRDLPQ
;
A
#
# COMPACT_ATOMS: atom_id res chain seq x y z
N MET A 1 4.67 14.03 22.84
CA MET A 1 4.83 13.88 21.38
C MET A 1 3.69 13.04 20.82
N SER A 2 3.02 13.49 19.77
CA SER A 2 1.94 12.72 19.13
C SER A 2 2.48 11.41 18.55
N PRO A 3 1.79 10.28 18.70
CA PRO A 3 2.24 9.00 18.15
C PRO A 3 2.26 9.05 16.60
N LEU A 4 3.33 8.56 15.98
CA LEU A 4 3.39 8.38 14.53
C LEU A 4 2.56 7.14 14.17
N ARG A 5 1.26 7.33 13.96
CA ARG A 5 0.26 6.26 13.79
C ARG A 5 0.69 5.14 12.84
N TYR A 6 1.26 5.47 11.68
CA TYR A 6 1.66 4.48 10.68
C TYR A 6 2.99 3.78 10.95
N LEU A 7 3.78 4.29 11.90
CA LEU A 7 5.16 3.86 12.16
C LEU A 7 5.34 3.19 13.53
N GLN A 8 4.26 2.95 14.28
CA GLN A 8 4.33 2.40 15.64
C GLN A 8 5.01 1.02 15.73
N ALA A 9 4.93 0.23 14.66
CA ALA A 9 5.54 -1.10 14.59
C ALA A 9 7.05 -1.07 14.22
N TYR A 10 7.60 0.10 13.88
CA TYR A 10 9.00 0.24 13.50
C TYR A 10 9.88 0.61 14.70
N PRO A 11 11.19 0.25 14.68
CA PRO A 11 12.12 0.58 15.76
C PRO A 11 12.10 2.07 16.15
N PRO A 12 12.26 2.41 17.44
CA PRO A 12 12.23 3.79 17.92
C PRO A 12 13.19 4.71 17.16
N GLN A 13 14.38 4.22 16.82
CA GLN A 13 15.38 4.98 16.06
C GLN A 13 14.87 5.47 14.70
N LEU A 14 14.06 4.68 13.99
CA LEU A 14 13.46 5.11 12.72
C LEU A 14 12.33 6.12 12.95
N GLN A 15 11.53 5.91 14.01
CA GLN A 15 10.50 6.87 14.39
C GLN A 15 11.13 8.23 14.73
N ASP A 16 12.23 8.25 15.47
CA ASP A 16 12.93 9.47 15.88
C ASP A 16 13.51 10.22 14.68
N GLN A 17 14.05 9.52 13.68
CA GLN A 17 14.49 10.14 12.43
C GLN A 17 13.34 10.85 11.70
N VAL A 18 12.17 10.19 11.62
CA VAL A 18 10.99 10.81 11.00
C VAL A 18 10.49 12.00 11.83
N ARG A 19 10.50 11.91 13.17
CA ARG A 19 10.16 13.05 14.05
C ARG A 19 11.09 14.24 13.83
N GLN A 20 12.39 14.00 13.74
CA GLN A 20 13.37 15.06 13.48
C GLN A 20 13.12 15.76 12.15
N LEU A 21 12.75 15.01 11.09
CA LEU A 21 12.38 15.60 9.81
C LEU A 21 11.09 16.43 9.88
N ILE A 22 10.11 16.00 10.70
CA ILE A 22 8.87 16.75 10.93
C ILE A 22 9.16 18.04 11.70
N GLU A 23 9.95 17.97 12.77
CA GLU A 23 10.33 19.14 13.59
C GLU A 23 11.11 20.19 12.80
N GLN A 24 11.85 19.76 11.78
CA GLN A 24 12.60 20.63 10.88
C GLN A 24 11.78 21.13 9.68
N ASP A 25 10.52 20.70 9.53
CA ASP A 25 9.68 20.95 8.33
C ASP A 25 10.32 20.48 7.01
N ARG A 26 11.02 19.34 7.07
CA ARG A 26 11.79 18.77 5.94
C ARG A 26 11.29 17.41 5.46
N LEU A 27 10.24 16.87 6.08
CA LEU A 27 9.71 15.56 5.71
C LEU A 27 9.17 15.52 4.28
N GLY A 28 8.46 16.58 3.86
CA GLY A 28 7.96 16.72 2.49
C GLY A 28 9.09 16.79 1.47
N GLU A 29 10.09 17.66 1.71
CA GLU A 29 11.29 17.79 0.87
C GLU A 29 12.04 16.46 0.75
N TYR A 30 12.19 15.72 1.86
CA TYR A 30 12.80 14.40 1.86
C TYR A 30 12.06 13.41 0.94
N LEU A 31 10.72 13.37 1.05
CA LEU A 31 9.88 12.49 0.22
C LEU A 31 9.92 12.89 -1.25
N GLU A 32 9.82 14.18 -1.56
CA GLU A 32 9.84 14.68 -2.94
C GLU A 32 11.18 14.41 -3.62
N ARG A 33 12.31 14.57 -2.90
CA ARG A 33 13.64 14.24 -3.43
C ARG A 33 13.80 12.76 -3.73
N ARG A 34 13.25 11.89 -2.88
CA ARG A 34 13.37 10.43 -3.00
C ARG A 34 12.39 9.86 -4.03
N TYR A 35 11.21 10.47 -4.15
CA TYR A 35 10.10 10.03 -4.98
C TYR A 35 9.49 11.22 -5.77
N PRO A 36 10.25 11.82 -6.72
CA PRO A 36 9.87 13.06 -7.41
C PRO A 36 8.75 12.90 -8.46
N GLY A 37 8.08 11.75 -8.48
CA GLY A 37 7.13 11.39 -9.54
C GLY A 37 5.68 11.39 -9.08
N ARG A 38 4.81 11.41 -10.08
CA ARG A 38 3.39 11.05 -9.97
C ARG A 38 3.08 10.09 -11.09
N HIS A 39 2.39 8.99 -10.80
CA HIS A 39 2.09 8.00 -11.82
C HIS A 39 0.94 8.42 -12.75
N ASP A 40 0.87 7.84 -13.95
CA ASP A 40 -0.19 8.12 -14.94
C ASP A 40 -1.45 7.24 -14.78
N VAL A 41 -1.45 6.32 -13.81
CA VAL A 41 -2.58 5.42 -13.53
C VAL A 41 -3.71 6.17 -12.82
N GLN A 42 -4.56 6.86 -13.58
CA GLN A 42 -5.53 7.82 -13.00
C GLN A 42 -7.00 7.36 -13.03
N SER A 43 -7.27 6.18 -13.59
CA SER A 43 -8.61 5.60 -13.73
C SER A 43 -8.66 4.14 -13.30
N ASP A 44 -9.85 3.64 -12.95
CA ASP A 44 -10.06 2.22 -12.64
C ASP A 44 -9.61 1.31 -13.78
N LYS A 45 -9.84 1.72 -15.03
CA LYS A 45 -9.39 0.98 -16.23
C LYS A 45 -7.86 0.89 -16.28
N ALA A 46 -7.16 2.02 -16.07
CA ALA A 46 -5.70 2.03 -16.06
C ALA A 46 -5.15 1.18 -14.90
N LEU A 47 -5.77 1.28 -13.71
CA LEU A 47 -5.36 0.52 -12.54
C LEU A 47 -5.57 -0.98 -12.73
N TYR A 48 -6.67 -1.37 -13.37
CA TYR A 48 -6.93 -2.76 -13.73
C TYR A 48 -5.86 -3.30 -14.66
N SER A 49 -5.56 -2.59 -15.75
CA SER A 49 -4.48 -2.99 -16.68
C SER A 49 -3.14 -3.12 -15.95
N TYR A 50 -2.77 -2.11 -15.17
CA TYR A 50 -1.53 -2.09 -14.40
C TYR A 50 -1.40 -3.28 -13.44
N ALA A 51 -2.45 -3.59 -12.68
CA ALA A 51 -2.45 -4.73 -11.76
C ALA A 51 -2.43 -6.08 -12.50
N MET A 52 -3.10 -6.18 -13.65
CA MET A 52 -3.11 -7.42 -14.43
C MET A 52 -1.77 -7.69 -15.09
N ASP A 53 -1.05 -6.66 -15.53
CA ASP A 53 0.31 -6.80 -16.09
C ASP A 53 1.28 -7.35 -15.02
N LEU A 54 1.27 -6.78 -13.80
CA LEU A 54 2.06 -7.28 -12.68
C LEU A 54 1.67 -8.72 -12.29
N LYS A 55 0.36 -9.01 -12.21
CA LYS A 55 -0.14 -10.37 -11.95
C LYS A 55 0.35 -11.35 -13.02
N GLN A 56 0.33 -10.97 -14.28
CA GLN A 56 0.74 -11.84 -15.39
C GLN A 56 2.25 -12.07 -15.41
N GLN A 57 3.04 -11.12 -14.92
CA GLN A 57 4.48 -11.26 -14.79
C GLN A 57 4.86 -12.23 -13.66
N TYR A 58 4.27 -12.08 -12.48
CA TYR A 58 4.75 -12.79 -11.27
C TYR A 58 3.78 -13.85 -10.71
N MET A 59 2.50 -13.78 -11.03
CA MET A 59 1.43 -14.54 -10.40
C MET A 59 0.48 -15.18 -11.42
N ARG A 60 1.03 -15.74 -12.51
CA ARG A 60 0.25 -16.38 -13.60
C ARG A 60 -0.76 -17.40 -13.09
N THR A 61 -0.37 -18.22 -12.11
CA THR A 61 -1.21 -19.28 -11.53
C THR A 61 -2.14 -18.80 -10.41
N ALA A 62 -2.07 -17.52 -10.03
CA ALA A 62 -2.96 -16.99 -9.00
C ALA A 62 -4.41 -16.87 -9.51
N PRO A 63 -5.40 -16.93 -8.60
CA PRO A 63 -6.82 -16.73 -8.93
C PRO A 63 -7.06 -15.47 -9.76
N ALA A 64 -8.05 -15.52 -10.64
CA ALA A 64 -8.49 -14.34 -11.39
C ALA A 64 -8.97 -13.23 -10.44
N VAL A 65 -8.79 -11.99 -10.86
CA VAL A 65 -9.26 -10.80 -10.15
C VAL A 65 -10.51 -10.30 -10.86
N ASP A 66 -11.62 -10.24 -10.13
CA ASP A 66 -12.92 -9.83 -10.68
C ASP A 66 -12.98 -8.31 -10.90
N LYS A 67 -12.32 -7.55 -10.02
CA LYS A 67 -12.36 -6.08 -10.05
C LYS A 67 -11.11 -5.46 -9.46
N VAL A 68 -10.67 -4.36 -10.07
CA VAL A 68 -9.62 -3.49 -9.54
C VAL A 68 -10.14 -2.05 -9.66
N LEU A 69 -10.14 -1.28 -8.57
CA LEU A 69 -10.68 0.08 -8.58
C LEU A 69 -10.01 1.01 -7.56
N TYR A 70 -10.13 2.32 -7.82
CA TYR A 70 -9.89 3.34 -6.82
C TYR A 70 -11.12 3.55 -5.94
N ASP A 71 -10.93 3.58 -4.62
CA ASP A 71 -12.01 3.71 -3.64
C ASP A 71 -11.83 4.98 -2.79
N ASN A 72 -12.77 5.92 -2.93
CA ASN A 72 -12.79 7.18 -2.18
C ASN A 72 -13.17 7.00 -0.71
N LYS A 73 -13.77 5.88 -0.34
CA LYS A 73 -14.24 5.60 1.02
C LYS A 73 -13.29 4.66 1.77
N LEU A 74 -12.19 4.24 1.13
CA LEU A 74 -11.24 3.34 1.73
C LEU A 74 -10.49 4.08 2.84
N ASP A 75 -10.74 3.66 4.07
CA ASP A 75 -10.01 4.15 5.22
C ASP A 75 -8.59 3.56 5.19
N VAL A 76 -7.64 4.41 4.77
CA VAL A 76 -6.23 4.05 4.71
C VAL A 76 -5.68 3.80 6.09
N VAL A 77 -6.23 4.37 7.16
CA VAL A 77 -5.82 4.04 8.54
C VAL A 77 -6.18 2.60 8.88
N GLN A 78 -7.37 2.15 8.49
CA GLN A 78 -7.84 0.79 8.80
C GLN A 78 -7.12 -0.28 7.99
N ARG A 79 -6.72 0.02 6.75
CA ARG A 79 -6.18 -0.97 5.81
C ARG A 79 -4.76 -0.72 5.32
N ALA A 80 -4.08 0.36 5.71
CA ALA A 80 -2.68 0.56 5.34
C ALA A 80 -1.84 -0.61 5.86
N LEU A 81 -1.50 -1.50 4.92
CA LEU A 81 -0.40 -2.45 4.96
C LEU A 81 -0.37 -3.31 6.24
N GLY A 82 -1.54 -3.77 6.70
CA GLY A 82 -1.64 -4.70 7.84
C GLY A 82 -2.02 -4.11 9.20
N LEU A 83 -2.55 -2.88 9.28
CA LEU A 83 -2.98 -2.29 10.56
C LEU A 83 -4.30 -2.83 11.15
N ASN A 84 -5.15 -3.52 10.38
CA ASN A 84 -6.22 -4.36 10.95
C ASN A 84 -6.43 -5.60 10.10
N THR A 85 -5.95 -6.72 10.63
CA THR A 85 -6.36 -8.06 10.24
C THR A 85 -7.88 -8.20 10.28
N ALA A 86 -8.43 -8.83 9.25
CA ALA A 86 -9.79 -9.35 9.16
C ALA A 86 -10.97 -8.37 9.31
N ILE A 87 -11.51 -7.90 8.17
CA ILE A 87 -12.96 -7.78 8.03
C ILE A 87 -13.40 -8.55 6.78
N SER A 88 -13.52 -9.87 6.95
CA SER A 88 -14.33 -10.70 6.07
C SER A 88 -15.77 -10.59 6.55
N ARG A 89 -16.54 -9.63 6.04
CA ARG A 89 -18.00 -9.60 6.27
C ARG A 89 -18.65 -10.59 5.32
N VAL A 90 -18.80 -11.83 5.76
CA VAL A 90 -19.62 -12.83 5.06
C VAL A 90 -21.07 -12.63 5.49
N GLN A 91 -21.83 -11.81 4.76
CA GLN A 91 -23.30 -11.81 4.87
C GLN A 91 -23.88 -12.80 3.86
N GLY A 92 -24.52 -13.85 4.40
CA GLY A 92 -25.59 -14.61 3.75
C GLY A 92 -25.31 -15.30 2.42
N GLY A 93 -25.12 -16.63 2.47
CA GLY A 93 -25.35 -17.55 1.33
C GLY A 93 -24.27 -17.56 0.24
N LYS A 94 -23.44 -18.62 0.21
CA LYS A 94 -22.50 -19.04 -0.88
C LYS A 94 -22.28 -18.00 -2.01
N LEU A 95 -21.75 -16.83 -1.66
CA LEU A 95 -21.20 -15.91 -2.65
C LEU A 95 -19.79 -16.44 -2.94
N LYS A 96 -19.51 -16.82 -4.20
CA LYS A 96 -18.13 -16.89 -4.66
C LYS A 96 -17.46 -15.60 -4.21
N ALA A 97 -16.51 -15.68 -3.29
CA ALA A 97 -15.83 -14.50 -2.78
C ALA A 97 -15.17 -13.80 -3.96
N LYS A 98 -15.75 -12.69 -4.41
CA LYS A 98 -15.20 -11.91 -5.51
C LYS A 98 -13.83 -11.41 -5.08
N LYS A 99 -12.82 -11.68 -5.89
CA LYS A 99 -11.45 -11.21 -5.65
C LYS A 99 -11.36 -9.80 -6.19
N GLU A 100 -11.51 -8.83 -5.29
CA GLU A 100 -11.40 -7.41 -5.60
C GLU A 100 -10.12 -6.83 -5.02
N ILE A 101 -9.43 -6.02 -5.82
CA ILE A 101 -8.32 -5.17 -5.37
C ILE A 101 -8.84 -3.74 -5.28
N ARG A 102 -8.62 -3.09 -4.14
CA ARG A 102 -9.07 -1.71 -3.90
C ARG A 102 -7.89 -0.86 -3.45
N VAL A 103 -7.63 0.20 -4.20
CA VAL A 103 -6.59 1.18 -3.88
C VAL A 103 -7.28 2.47 -3.44
N ALA A 104 -6.87 3.09 -2.34
CA ALA A 104 -7.46 4.36 -1.93
C ALA A 104 -7.19 5.43 -2.98
N SER A 105 -8.20 6.25 -3.31
CA SER A 105 -8.06 7.28 -4.34
C SER A 105 -6.99 8.32 -4.03
N LEU A 106 -6.60 8.49 -2.75
CA LEU A 106 -5.50 9.38 -2.39
C LEU A 106 -4.17 9.01 -3.06
N PHE A 107 -3.99 7.72 -3.38
CA PHE A 107 -2.77 7.23 -4.00
C PHE A 107 -2.66 7.61 -5.47
N LYS A 108 -3.70 8.21 -6.09
CA LYS A 108 -3.57 8.82 -7.43
C LYS A 108 -2.52 9.92 -7.51
N GLU A 109 -2.26 10.58 -6.39
CA GLU A 109 -1.26 11.63 -6.26
C GLU A 109 0.09 11.10 -5.74
N ALA A 110 0.23 9.78 -5.59
CA ALA A 110 1.45 9.17 -5.10
C ALA A 110 2.46 8.91 -6.23
N ALA A 111 3.71 8.74 -5.85
CA ALA A 111 4.76 8.32 -6.75
C ALA A 111 4.51 6.91 -7.32
N PRO A 112 5.02 6.60 -8.54
CA PRO A 112 4.87 5.29 -9.16
C PRO A 112 5.29 4.11 -8.26
N GLU A 113 6.34 4.27 -7.47
CA GLU A 113 6.88 3.26 -6.56
C GLU A 113 5.88 2.89 -5.48
N PHE A 114 5.17 3.88 -4.94
CA PHE A 114 4.12 3.66 -3.94
C PHE A 114 2.93 2.93 -4.53
N LEU A 115 2.47 3.32 -5.72
CA LEU A 115 1.40 2.58 -6.40
C LEU A 115 1.81 1.13 -6.67
N GLN A 116 3.03 0.91 -7.18
CA GLN A 116 3.55 -0.43 -7.45
C GLN A 116 3.56 -1.28 -6.19
N MET A 117 4.08 -0.74 -5.08
CA MET A 117 4.15 -1.45 -3.81
C MET A 117 2.76 -1.81 -3.29
N ILE A 118 1.79 -0.90 -3.34
CA ILE A 118 0.40 -1.17 -2.95
C ILE A 118 -0.20 -2.28 -3.81
N VAL A 119 -0.05 -2.21 -5.14
CA VAL A 119 -0.62 -3.21 -6.04
C VAL A 119 0.04 -4.57 -5.82
N VAL A 120 1.35 -4.62 -5.57
CA VAL A 120 2.08 -5.84 -5.20
C VAL A 120 1.55 -6.42 -3.89
N HIS A 121 1.33 -5.61 -2.87
CA HIS A 121 0.74 -6.02 -1.59
C HIS A 121 -0.64 -6.69 -1.79
N GLU A 122 -1.54 -6.02 -2.50
CA GLU A 122 -2.89 -6.52 -2.76
C GLU A 122 -2.88 -7.77 -3.64
N LEU A 123 -1.96 -7.88 -4.60
CA LEU A 123 -1.78 -9.08 -5.41
C LEU A 123 -1.28 -10.25 -4.58
N ALA A 124 -0.33 -10.04 -3.66
CA ALA A 124 0.16 -11.08 -2.77
C ALA A 124 -0.98 -11.71 -1.95
N HIS A 125 -1.98 -10.90 -1.55
CA HIS A 125 -3.20 -11.38 -0.86
C HIS A 125 -4.08 -12.35 -1.67
N LEU A 126 -3.84 -12.51 -2.98
CA LEU A 126 -4.48 -13.57 -3.76
C LEU A 126 -3.99 -14.97 -3.39
N LYS A 127 -2.75 -15.09 -2.91
CA LYS A 127 -2.14 -16.36 -2.46
C LYS A 127 -1.97 -16.43 -0.94
N GLU A 128 -1.54 -15.34 -0.32
CA GLU A 128 -1.14 -15.28 1.09
C GLU A 128 -2.05 -14.33 1.87
N ARG A 129 -2.92 -14.86 2.74
CA ARG A 129 -3.92 -14.04 3.45
C ARG A 129 -3.34 -13.18 4.56
N ASP A 130 -2.39 -13.73 5.31
CA ASP A 130 -1.80 -13.10 6.48
C ASP A 130 -0.43 -12.53 6.14
N HIS A 131 -0.05 -11.41 6.75
CA HIS A 131 1.26 -10.76 6.61
C HIS A 131 2.37 -11.54 7.34
N ASN A 132 2.58 -12.80 6.94
CA ASN A 132 3.58 -13.70 7.47
C ASN A 132 4.85 -13.70 6.59
N LYS A 133 5.83 -14.54 6.94
CA LYS A 133 7.09 -14.65 6.19
C LYS A 133 6.87 -14.96 4.70
N SER A 134 5.94 -15.85 4.36
CA SER A 134 5.64 -16.22 2.97
C SER A 134 5.03 -15.05 2.19
N PHE A 135 4.15 -14.26 2.82
CA PHE A 135 3.61 -13.04 2.23
C PHE A 135 4.73 -12.05 1.86
N TYR A 136 5.59 -11.73 2.81
CA TYR A 136 6.69 -10.78 2.56
C TYR A 136 7.70 -11.31 1.55
N GLN A 137 8.00 -12.62 1.56
CA GLN A 137 8.84 -13.24 0.53
C GLN A 137 8.23 -13.12 -0.87
N LEU A 138 6.91 -13.30 -1.00
CA LEU A 138 6.21 -13.11 -2.27
C LEU A 138 6.24 -11.66 -2.72
N CYS A 139 6.02 -10.70 -1.82
CA CYS A 139 6.12 -9.28 -2.11
C CYS A 139 7.53 -8.89 -2.58
N GLU A 140 8.57 -9.31 -1.87
CA GLU A 140 9.98 -9.04 -2.21
C GLU A 140 10.37 -9.69 -3.56
N HIS A 141 9.82 -10.86 -3.88
CA HIS A 141 10.01 -11.49 -5.18
C HIS A 141 9.40 -10.68 -6.33
N MET A 142 8.23 -10.06 -6.12
CA MET A 142 7.56 -9.23 -7.11
C MET A 142 8.16 -7.82 -7.23
N LEU A 143 8.70 -7.30 -6.12
CA LEU A 143 9.23 -5.96 -6.00
C LEU A 143 10.44 -5.96 -5.05
N PRO A 144 11.67 -6.07 -5.58
CA PRO A 144 12.86 -5.95 -4.76
C PRO A 144 12.90 -4.63 -4.00
N GLY A 145 13.22 -4.66 -2.70
CA GLY A 145 13.14 -3.50 -1.82
C GLY A 145 11.73 -3.21 -1.30
N TYR A 146 10.79 -4.15 -1.40
CA TYR A 146 9.40 -4.00 -0.96
C TYR A 146 9.30 -3.46 0.47
N HIS A 147 10.09 -3.99 1.39
CA HIS A 147 10.08 -3.56 2.80
C HIS A 147 10.43 -2.07 2.98
N GLN A 148 11.38 -1.56 2.19
CA GLN A 148 11.75 -0.15 2.24
C GLN A 148 10.62 0.73 1.66
N LEU A 149 10.02 0.30 0.54
CA LEU A 149 8.90 1.01 -0.06
C LEU A 149 7.66 1.01 0.84
N GLU A 150 7.40 -0.08 1.56
CA GLU A 150 6.33 -0.17 2.54
C GLU A 150 6.54 0.79 3.71
N PHE A 151 7.76 0.85 4.25
CA PHE A 151 8.14 1.84 5.25
C PHE A 151 7.98 3.27 4.72
N ASP A 152 8.53 3.57 3.54
CA ASP A 152 8.48 4.90 2.96
C ASP A 152 7.03 5.33 2.63
N LEU A 153 6.14 4.40 2.23
CA LEU A 153 4.72 4.70 2.07
C LEU A 153 4.10 5.12 3.40
N ARG A 154 4.43 4.46 4.50
CA ARG A 154 3.93 4.81 5.83
C ARG A 154 4.46 6.18 6.27
N VAL A 155 5.69 6.52 5.91
CA VAL A 155 6.25 7.86 6.10
C VAL A 155 5.48 8.90 5.27
N TYR A 156 5.16 8.61 4.01
CA TYR A 156 4.33 9.47 3.16
C TYR A 156 2.93 9.69 3.74
N LEU A 157 2.29 8.64 4.26
CA LEU A 157 1.00 8.76 4.94
C LEU A 157 1.10 9.60 6.22
N THR A 158 2.19 9.46 6.98
CA THR A 158 2.47 10.32 8.13
C THR A 158 2.55 11.79 7.70
N TRP A 159 3.29 12.11 6.64
CA TRP A 159 3.39 13.49 6.12
C TRP A 159 2.04 14.05 5.68
N ARG A 160 1.22 13.26 4.98
CA ARG A 160 -0.12 13.68 4.53
C ARG A 160 -1.11 13.97 5.64
N ASP A 161 -0.96 13.29 6.78
CA ASP A 161 -1.82 13.48 7.96
C ASP A 161 -1.35 14.64 8.86
N LEU A 162 -0.20 15.26 8.58
CA LEU A 162 0.23 16.45 9.30
C LEU A 162 -0.71 17.63 8.99
N PRO A 163 -1.01 18.49 9.99
CA PRO A 163 -1.63 19.78 9.73
C PRO A 163 -0.76 20.57 8.74
N GLN A 164 -1.40 21.11 7.70
CA GLN A 164 -0.77 22.03 6.73
C GLN A 164 -0.84 23.47 7.25
#